data_AF-A0A2M9N483-F1
#
_entry.id   AF-A0A2M9N483-F1
#
_cell.length_a   1.000
_cell.length_b   1.000
_cell.length_c   1.000
_cell.angle_alpha   90.00
_cell.angle_beta   90.00
_cell.angle_gamma   90.00
#
_symmetry.space_group_name_H-M   'P 1'
#
loop_
_entity.id
_entity.type
_entity.pdbx_description
1 polymer ?
#
loop_
_entity_poly.entity_id
_entity_poly.type
_entity_poly.pdbx_seq_one_letter_code
_entity_poly.pdbx_strand_id
1 'polypeptide(L)'
;MTVTRFRNFPFIIRLVSLLSVFTGFLYLPYFLNLGLPISLGPEITQATMATEKWALFAVFGGFGLFAGSFLYNLSQSQRYKRFILGITLFSMLLLILAQLPPLFLWFYVGSADFSSTSLLGLFLHLILLVLAFWGGIATMLAFGKTNVTS
;
A
#
# COMPACT_ATOMS: atom_id res chain seq x y z
N MET A 1 10.97 -19.65 -19.28
CA MET A 1 10.53 -18.38 -19.91
C MET A 1 9.80 -17.45 -18.91
N THR A 2 10.11 -17.52 -17.61
CA THR A 2 9.41 -16.78 -16.52
C THR A 2 10.14 -15.50 -16.10
N VAL A 3 11.37 -15.28 -16.61
CA VAL A 3 12.30 -14.22 -16.18
C VAL A 3 11.92 -12.83 -16.72
N THR A 4 11.12 -12.75 -17.78
CA THR A 4 10.74 -11.50 -18.48
C THR A 4 9.54 -10.78 -17.87
N ARG A 5 8.65 -11.46 -17.13
CA ARG A 5 7.39 -10.85 -16.61
C ARG A 5 7.59 -9.76 -15.55
N PHE A 6 8.77 -9.69 -14.91
CA PHE A 6 9.03 -8.76 -13.79
C PHE A 6 10.14 -7.74 -14.10
N ARG A 7 10.35 -7.40 -15.37
CA ARG A 7 11.24 -6.28 -15.75
C ARG A 7 10.76 -4.94 -15.16
N ASN A 8 9.48 -4.88 -14.78
CA ASN A 8 8.78 -3.70 -14.29
C ASN A 8 8.66 -3.65 -12.75
N PHE A 9 9.54 -4.32 -11.99
CA PHE A 9 9.53 -4.25 -10.52
C PHE A 9 9.40 -2.80 -9.99
N PRO A 10 10.24 -1.84 -10.43
CA PRO A 10 10.15 -0.47 -9.92
C PRO A 10 8.81 0.19 -10.25
N PHE A 11 8.18 -0.18 -11.37
CA PHE A 11 6.88 0.35 -11.76
C PHE A 11 5.77 -0.13 -10.82
N ILE A 12 5.74 -1.42 -10.46
CA ILE A 12 4.73 -1.96 -9.53
C ILE A 12 4.85 -1.29 -8.16
N ILE A 13 6.07 -1.16 -7.64
CA ILE A 13 6.29 -0.49 -6.35
C ILE A 13 5.85 0.98 -6.39
N ARG A 14 6.11 1.68 -7.51
CA ARG A 14 5.64 3.05 -7.70
C ARG A 14 4.12 3.14 -7.75
N LEU A 15 3.47 2.25 -8.50
CA LEU A 15 2.00 2.22 -8.57
C LEU A 15 1.38 1.99 -7.18
N VAL A 16 1.90 1.02 -6.42
CA VAL A 16 1.46 0.75 -5.04
C VAL A 16 1.67 1.98 -4.17
N SER A 17 2.85 2.63 -4.26
CA SER A 17 3.15 3.83 -3.47
C SER A 17 2.19 4.98 -3.76
N LEU A 18 1.91 5.27 -5.03
CA LEU A 18 1.02 6.35 -5.44
C LEU A 18 -0.40 6.09 -4.96
N LEU A 19 -0.91 4.86 -5.14
CA LEU A 19 -2.23 4.50 -4.66
C LEU A 19 -2.31 4.51 -3.14
N SER A 20 -1.25 4.12 -2.43
CA SER A 20 -1.19 4.13 -0.97
C SER A 20 -1.25 5.57 -0.44
N VAL A 21 -0.45 6.48 -1.01
CA VAL A 21 -0.47 7.90 -0.64
C VAL A 21 -1.81 8.54 -0.98
N PHE A 22 -2.32 8.30 -2.20
CA PHE A 22 -3.60 8.82 -2.65
C PHE A 22 -4.75 8.37 -1.74
N THR A 23 -4.82 7.07 -1.44
CA THR A 23 -5.83 6.52 -0.52
C THR A 23 -5.68 7.15 0.85
N GLY A 24 -4.47 7.22 1.39
CA GLY A 24 -4.21 7.85 2.68
C GLY A 24 -4.71 9.30 2.75
N PHE A 25 -4.52 10.10 1.70
CA PHE A 25 -5.08 11.45 1.65
C PHE A 25 -6.60 11.49 1.67
N LEU A 26 -7.29 10.57 1.00
CA LEU A 26 -8.75 10.51 1.03
C LEU A 26 -9.32 10.17 2.42
N TYR A 27 -8.53 9.54 3.29
CA TYR A 27 -8.91 9.23 4.68
C TYR A 27 -8.54 10.33 5.68
N LEU A 28 -7.76 11.35 5.29
CA LEU A 28 -7.40 12.44 6.20
C LEU A 28 -8.54 13.47 6.30
N PRO A 29 -8.97 13.85 7.52
CA PRO A 29 -10.10 14.76 7.71
C PRO A 29 -9.91 16.13 7.06
N TYR A 30 -8.66 16.60 6.93
CA TYR A 30 -8.34 17.86 6.26
C TYR A 30 -8.68 17.86 4.76
N PHE A 31 -8.59 16.71 4.09
CA PHE A 31 -8.94 16.57 2.67
C PHE A 31 -10.46 16.55 2.44
N LEU A 32 -11.21 16.07 3.44
CA LEU A 32 -12.68 16.00 3.42
C LEU A 32 -13.33 17.35 3.79
N ASN A 33 -12.61 18.23 4.48
CA ASN A 33 -13.03 19.63 4.73
C ASN A 33 -13.09 20.51 3.47
N LEU A 34 -12.75 19.97 2.29
CA LEU A 34 -12.96 20.60 0.99
C LEU A 34 -14.43 20.54 0.51
N GLY A 35 -15.38 20.16 1.38
CA GLY A 35 -16.81 20.14 1.07
C GLY A 35 -17.27 18.90 0.30
N LEU A 36 -16.42 17.88 0.18
CA LEU A 36 -16.77 16.59 -0.42
C LEU A 36 -17.31 15.66 0.69
N PRO A 37 -18.57 15.22 0.65
CA PRO A 37 -19.17 14.34 1.66
C PRO A 37 -18.70 12.88 1.44
N ILE A 38 -17.39 12.63 1.48
CA ILE A 38 -16.81 11.31 1.26
C ILE A 38 -16.31 10.77 2.61
N SER A 39 -17.20 10.13 3.37
CA SER A 39 -16.75 9.34 4.52
C SER A 39 -16.31 7.96 4.04
N LEU A 40 -15.01 7.77 3.81
CA LEU A 40 -14.46 6.47 3.40
C LEU A 40 -14.27 5.49 4.57
N GLY A 41 -14.61 5.87 5.80
CA GLY A 41 -14.56 4.99 6.97
C GLY A 41 -15.74 4.00 7.01
N PRO A 42 -15.64 2.91 7.78
CA PRO A 42 -16.83 2.17 8.20
C PRO A 42 -17.78 3.10 8.97
N GLU A 43 -19.11 2.91 8.87
CA GLU A 43 -20.13 3.81 9.46
C GLU A 43 -20.16 3.84 11.01
N ILE A 44 -19.07 3.47 11.68
CA ILE A 44 -18.96 3.39 13.13
C ILE A 44 -18.45 4.72 13.67
N THR A 45 -19.24 5.39 14.51
CA THR A 45 -18.93 6.70 15.12
C THR A 45 -17.65 6.75 15.96
N GLN A 46 -17.09 5.60 16.36
CA GLN A 46 -15.79 5.49 17.06
C GLN A 46 -14.60 5.20 16.13
N ALA A 47 -14.83 4.99 14.83
CA ALA A 47 -13.77 4.61 13.89
C ALA A 47 -12.86 5.79 13.48
N THR A 48 -13.22 7.04 13.79
CA THR A 48 -12.51 8.25 13.33
C THR A 48 -11.01 8.23 13.64
N MET A 49 -10.61 7.95 14.89
CA MET A 49 -9.21 7.82 15.28
C MET A 49 -8.48 6.64 14.60
N ALA A 50 -9.19 5.55 14.31
CA ALA A 50 -8.61 4.39 13.62
C ALA A 50 -8.36 4.69 12.14
N THR A 51 -9.32 5.37 11.48
CA THR A 51 -9.17 5.83 10.10
C THR A 51 -8.02 6.81 9.90
N GLU A 52 -7.81 7.76 10.83
CA GLU A 52 -6.66 8.67 10.76
C GLU A 52 -5.33 7.92 10.84
N LYS A 53 -5.22 6.93 11.74
CA LYS A 53 -4.00 6.13 11.85
C LYS A 53 -3.75 5.32 10.58
N TRP A 54 -4.78 4.70 10.01
CA TRP A 54 -4.65 3.99 8.73
C TRP A 54 -4.24 4.91 7.59
N ALA A 55 -4.79 6.13 7.56
CA ALA A 55 -4.41 7.16 6.61
C ALA A 55 -2.92 7.48 6.69
N LEU A 56 -2.41 7.72 7.90
CA LEU A 56 -0.99 8.00 8.13
C LEU A 56 -0.09 6.83 7.73
N PHE A 57 -0.47 5.59 8.06
CA PHE A 57 0.28 4.41 7.62
C PHE A 57 0.32 4.29 6.09
N ALA A 58 -0.79 4.57 5.41
CA ALA A 58 -0.85 4.54 3.95
C ALA A 58 0.00 5.66 3.31
N VAL A 59 0.00 6.87 3.87
CA VAL A 59 0.83 7.99 3.38
C VAL A 59 2.32 7.71 3.61
N PHE A 60 2.74 7.45 4.85
CA PHE A 60 4.16 7.23 5.15
C PHE A 60 4.69 5.94 4.54
N GLY A 61 3.90 4.87 4.56
CA GLY A 61 4.22 3.61 3.88
C GLY A 61 4.39 3.81 2.38
N GLY A 62 3.49 4.56 1.75
CA GLY A 62 3.59 4.95 0.34
C GLY A 62 4.87 5.72 0.03
N PHE A 63 5.19 6.76 0.79
CA PHE A 63 6.46 7.49 0.61
C PHE A 63 7.70 6.60 0.78
N GLY A 64 7.69 5.72 1.77
CA GLY A 64 8.79 4.76 1.98
C GLY A 64 8.98 3.82 0.79
N LEU A 65 7.89 3.30 0.22
CA LEU A 65 7.92 2.46 -0.98
C LEU A 65 8.40 3.24 -2.21
N PHE A 66 7.95 4.49 -2.38
CA PHE A 66 8.39 5.34 -3.47
C PHE A 66 9.91 5.60 -3.39
N ALA A 67 10.41 5.98 -2.21
CA ALA A 67 11.82 6.16 -1.95
C ALA A 67 12.63 4.88 -2.22
N GLY A 68 12.15 3.72 -1.75
CA GLY A 68 12.77 2.42 -2.03
C GLY A 68 12.90 2.13 -3.53
N SER A 69 11.86 2.45 -4.32
CA SER A 69 11.90 2.29 -5.78
C SER A 69 12.94 3.17 -6.46
N PHE A 70 13.19 4.37 -5.93
CA PHE A 70 14.14 5.33 -6.48
C PHE A 70 15.57 4.94 -6.09
N LEU A 71 15.80 4.69 -4.80
CA LEU A 71 17.09 4.25 -4.25
C LEU A 71 17.58 2.96 -4.90
N TYR A 72 16.68 2.02 -5.23
CA TYR A 72 17.06 0.79 -5.93
C TYR A 72 17.69 1.05 -7.30
N ASN A 73 17.19 2.03 -8.04
CA ASN A 73 17.70 2.39 -9.38
C ASN A 73 18.99 3.20 -9.30
N LEU A 74 19.15 4.04 -8.26
CA LEU A 74 20.39 4.79 -8.03
C LEU A 74 21.54 3.92 -7.54
N SER A 75 21.22 2.86 -6.80
CA SER A 75 22.22 1.95 -6.23
C SER A 75 23.06 1.28 -7.33
N GLN A 76 24.38 1.38 -7.21
CA GLN A 76 25.33 0.64 -8.06
C GLN A 76 25.80 -0.67 -7.40
N SER A 77 25.72 -0.75 -6.06
CA SER A 77 26.19 -1.91 -5.30
C SER A 77 25.09 -2.95 -5.12
N GLN A 78 25.40 -4.22 -5.41
CA GLN A 78 24.46 -5.34 -5.20
C GLN A 78 24.06 -5.49 -3.73
N ARG A 79 24.98 -5.29 -2.79
CA ARG A 79 24.68 -5.33 -1.35
C ARG A 79 23.66 -4.26 -0.97
N TYR A 80 23.84 -3.04 -1.48
CA TYR A 80 22.93 -1.93 -1.20
C TYR A 80 21.57 -2.14 -1.87
N LYS A 81 21.52 -2.71 -3.09
CA LYS A 81 20.26 -3.14 -3.72
C LYS A 81 19.50 -4.15 -2.86
N ARG A 82 20.19 -5.16 -2.32
CA ARG A 82 19.58 -6.16 -1.42
C ARG A 82 19.02 -5.52 -0.16
N PHE A 83 19.76 -4.60 0.45
CA PHE A 83 19.29 -3.87 1.62
C PHE A 83 18.02 -3.06 1.32
N ILE A 84 18.00 -2.31 0.21
CA ILE A 84 16.82 -1.55 -0.22
C ILE A 84 15.62 -2.46 -0.51
N LEU A 85 15.86 -3.60 -1.18
CA LEU A 85 14.81 -4.60 -1.42
C LEU A 85 14.28 -5.18 -0.10
N GLY A 86 15.14 -5.43 0.88
CA GLY A 86 14.74 -5.88 2.23
C GLY A 86 13.82 -4.87 2.93
N ILE A 87 14.20 -3.58 2.92
CA ILE A 87 13.35 -2.50 3.44
C ILE A 87 12.03 -2.43 2.68
N THR A 88 12.08 -2.49 1.35
CA THR A 88 10.88 -2.41 0.49
C THR A 88 9.93 -3.57 0.79
N LEU A 89 10.45 -4.79 0.98
CA LEU A 89 9.65 -5.96 1.33
C LEU A 89 9.01 -5.79 2.71
N PHE A 90 9.78 -5.32 3.70
CA PHE A 90 9.26 -5.04 5.03
C PHE A 90 8.13 -4.00 5.00
N SER A 91 8.32 -2.90 4.25
CA SER A 91 7.28 -1.89 4.04
C SER A 91 6.03 -2.45 3.35
N MET A 92 6.19 -3.37 2.39
CA MET A 92 5.05 -4.06 1.75
C MET A 92 4.29 -4.94 2.75
N LEU A 93 4.98 -5.67 3.62
CA LEU A 93 4.36 -6.47 4.67
C LEU A 93 3.57 -5.59 5.66
N LEU A 94 4.15 -4.47 6.08
CA LEU A 94 3.45 -3.50 6.91
C LEU A 94 2.22 -2.92 6.22
N LEU A 95 2.31 -2.61 4.93
CA LEU A 95 1.17 -2.11 4.15
C LEU A 95 0.06 -3.15 4.06
N ILE A 96 0.39 -4.43 3.82
CA ILE A 96 -0.56 -5.55 3.84
C ILE A 96 -1.26 -5.62 5.19
N LEU A 97 -0.50 -5.63 6.29
CA LEU A 97 -1.04 -5.68 7.64
C LEU A 97 -1.94 -4.48 7.94
N ALA A 98 -1.61 -3.29 7.43
CA ALA A 98 -2.43 -2.09 7.60
C ALA A 98 -3.78 -2.15 6.86
N GLN A 99 -3.90 -2.95 5.79
CA GLN A 99 -5.18 -3.12 5.08
C GLN A 99 -6.13 -4.09 5.80
N LEU A 100 -5.61 -5.03 6.60
CA LEU A 100 -6.43 -6.10 7.19
C LEU A 100 -7.49 -5.59 8.19
N PRO A 101 -7.19 -4.69 9.14
CA PRO A 101 -8.20 -4.18 10.08
C PRO A 101 -9.42 -3.52 9.41
N PRO A 102 -9.27 -2.56 8.48
CA PRO A 102 -10.44 -1.96 7.81
C PRO A 102 -11.23 -2.97 6.98
N LEU A 103 -10.54 -3.88 6.26
CA LEU A 103 -11.22 -4.96 5.53
C LEU A 103 -12.02 -5.86 6.47
N PHE A 104 -11.43 -6.28 7.60
CA PHE A 104 -12.12 -7.08 8.60
C PHE A 104 -13.35 -6.36 9.15
N LEU A 105 -13.23 -5.06 9.44
CA LEU A 105 -14.35 -4.25 9.93
C LEU A 105 -15.48 -4.14 8.91
N TRP A 106 -15.21 -3.95 7.63
CA TRP A 106 -16.28 -3.97 6.62
C TRP A 106 -16.91 -5.34 6.44
N PHE A 107 -16.14 -6.43 6.48
CA PHE A 107 -16.70 -7.77 6.39
C PHE A 107 -17.50 -8.18 7.63
N TYR A 108 -17.14 -7.65 8.81
CA TYR A 108 -17.81 -7.96 10.08
C TYR A 108 -19.01 -7.05 10.38
N VAL A 109 -18.89 -5.74 10.13
CA VAL A 109 -19.88 -4.72 10.51
C VAL A 109 -20.67 -4.19 9.30
N GLY A 110 -20.06 -4.14 8.12
CA GLY A 110 -20.66 -3.60 6.91
C GLY A 110 -21.76 -4.48 6.30
N SER A 111 -22.07 -5.65 6.88
CA SER A 111 -23.21 -6.46 6.44
C SER A 111 -24.57 -5.91 6.87
N ALA A 112 -24.60 -4.95 7.80
CA ALA A 112 -25.84 -4.40 8.36
C ALA A 112 -26.36 -3.16 7.61
N ASP A 113 -25.47 -2.22 7.29
CA ASP A 113 -25.74 -1.02 6.50
C ASP A 113 -24.47 -0.69 5.70
N PHE A 114 -24.55 -0.64 4.37
CA PHE A 114 -23.38 -0.44 3.50
C PHE A 114 -23.62 0.71 2.51
N SER A 115 -23.01 1.87 2.79
CA SER A 115 -23.08 3.04 1.92
C SER A 115 -22.18 2.92 0.69
N SER A 116 -22.45 3.72 -0.34
CA SER A 116 -21.60 3.80 -1.54
C SER A 116 -20.17 4.29 -1.24
N THR A 117 -19.99 5.11 -0.21
CA THR A 117 -18.67 5.59 0.23
C THR A 117 -17.90 4.49 0.96
N SER A 118 -18.58 3.64 1.74
CA SER A 118 -17.99 2.45 2.33
C SER A 118 -17.62 1.40 1.28
N LEU A 119 -18.40 1.27 0.19
CA LEU A 119 -18.02 0.44 -0.96
C LEU A 119 -16.74 0.93 -1.64
N LEU A 120 -16.61 2.24 -1.83
CA LEU A 120 -15.39 2.84 -2.37
C LEU A 120 -14.19 2.59 -1.45
N GLY A 121 -14.36 2.78 -0.13
CA GLY A 121 -13.33 2.46 0.87
C GLY A 121 -12.90 1.00 0.80
N LEU A 122 -13.86 0.06 0.84
CA LEU A 122 -13.60 -1.37 0.71
C LEU A 122 -12.82 -1.69 -0.56
N PHE A 123 -13.25 -1.14 -1.71
CA PHE A 123 -12.58 -1.35 -2.99
C PHE A 123 -11.14 -0.84 -2.98
N LEU A 124 -10.90 0.36 -2.42
CA LEU A 124 -9.55 0.95 -2.30
C LEU A 124 -8.63 0.09 -1.42
N HIS A 125 -9.13 -0.42 -0.30
CA HIS A 125 -8.36 -1.32 0.56
C HIS A 125 -8.07 -2.68 -0.10
N LEU A 126 -9.03 -3.24 -0.84
CA LEU A 126 -8.84 -4.49 -1.60
C LEU A 126 -7.80 -4.35 -2.71
N ILE A 127 -7.88 -3.28 -3.51
CA ILE A 127 -6.92 -3.06 -4.59
C ILE A 127 -5.52 -2.79 -4.02
N LEU A 128 -5.40 -2.04 -2.92
CA LEU A 128 -4.14 -1.85 -2.23
C LEU A 128 -3.56 -3.15 -1.69
N LEU A 129 -4.40 -4.01 -1.10
CA LEU A 129 -3.97 -5.31 -0.59
C LEU A 129 -3.42 -6.19 -1.73
N VAL A 130 -4.16 -6.32 -2.84
CA VAL A 130 -3.75 -7.10 -4.02
C VAL A 130 -2.44 -6.57 -4.59
N LEU A 131 -2.33 -5.26 -4.76
CA LEU A 131 -1.12 -4.62 -5.28
C LEU A 131 0.07 -4.76 -4.32
N ALA A 132 -0.14 -4.66 -3.01
CA ALA A 132 0.91 -4.84 -2.02
C ALA A 132 1.44 -6.28 -2.01
N PHE A 133 0.55 -7.29 -2.11
CA PHE A 133 0.96 -8.68 -2.31
C PHE A 133 1.76 -8.86 -3.61
N TRP A 134 1.29 -8.30 -4.72
CA TRP A 134 2.00 -8.38 -5.98
C TRP A 134 3.37 -7.68 -5.90
N GLY A 135 3.44 -6.51 -5.27
CA GLY A 135 4.67 -5.79 -4.98
C GLY A 135 5.64 -6.60 -4.12
N GLY A 136 5.15 -7.29 -3.09
CA GLY A 136 5.94 -8.21 -2.26
C GLY A 136 6.55 -9.36 -3.07
N ILE A 137 5.74 -10.02 -3.91
CA ILE A 137 6.21 -11.08 -4.81
C ILE A 137 7.26 -10.53 -5.78
N ALA A 138 7.01 -9.37 -6.40
CA ALA A 138 7.95 -8.74 -7.31
C ALA A 138 9.28 -8.38 -6.61
N THR A 139 9.22 -7.95 -5.35
CA THR A 139 10.40 -7.66 -4.52
C THR A 139 11.22 -8.92 -4.23
N MET A 140 10.57 -10.02 -3.84
CA MET A 140 11.24 -11.30 -3.62
C MET A 140 11.92 -11.83 -4.88
N LEU A 141 11.26 -11.71 -6.04
CA LEU A 141 11.85 -12.11 -7.32
C LEU A 141 13.03 -11.22 -7.71
N ALA A 142 12.96 -9.91 -7.47
CA ALA A 142 14.08 -9.00 -7.67
C ALA A 142 15.26 -9.36 -6.76
N PHE A 143 14.99 -9.73 -5.50
CA PHE A 143 16.01 -10.17 -4.55
C PHE A 143 16.75 -11.42 -5.05
N GLY A 144 15.99 -12.43 -5.51
CA GLY A 144 16.56 -13.65 -6.10
C GLY A 144 17.47 -13.36 -7.30
N LYS A 145 17.12 -12.40 -8.16
CA LYS A 145 17.97 -12.00 -9.29
C LYS A 145 19.31 -11.41 -8.84
N THR A 146 19.33 -10.59 -7.80
CA THR A 146 20.58 -10.01 -7.29
C THR A 146 21.55 -11.05 -6.72
N ASN A 147 21.06 -12.24 -6.34
CA ASN A 147 21.89 -13.36 -5.86
C ASN A 147 22.59 -14.12 -6.99
N VAL A 148 22.01 -14.13 -8.19
CA VAL A 148 22.58 -14.85 -9.35
C VAL A 148 23.67 -14.03 -10.04
N THR A 149 23.63 -12.70 -9.93
CA THR A 149 24.56 -11.79 -10.61
C THR A 149 25.75 -11.33 -9.74
N SER A 150 25.92 -11.90 -8.55
CA SER A 150 27.02 -11.58 -7.62
C SER A 150 28.04 -12.71 -7.57
#